data_AF-A0A7C1BVE9-F1
#
_entry.id   AF-A0A7C1BVE9-F1
#
_cell.length_a   1.000
_cell.length_b   1.000
_cell.length_c   1.000
_cell.angle_alpha   90.00
_cell.angle_beta   90.00
_cell.angle_gamma   90.00
#
_symmetry.space_group_name_H-M   'P 1'
#
loop_
_entity.id
_entity.type
_entity.pdbx_description
1 polymer ?
#
loop_
_entity_poly.entity_id
_entity_poly.type
_entity_poly.pdbx_seq_one_letter_code
_entity_poly.pdbx_strand_id
1 'polypeptide(L)'
;MKSKTNKLLFIGIIILGCLAGSYFLYSEIEEIKYTSQKEKACIESGGKVIYITCYCKTKDFPNTCLEGYCSCQPWEPGYKIKICDCGHDKCFDGERCVNRSKILRRIK
;
A
#
# COMPACT_ATOMS: atom_id res chain seq x y z
N MET A 1 -36.62 26.57 39.45
CA MET A 1 -36.13 26.27 38.08
C MET A 1 -34.65 25.85 38.05
N LYS A 2 -34.21 24.89 38.90
CA LYS A 2 -32.78 24.54 39.06
C LYS A 2 -32.38 23.17 38.46
N SER A 3 -33.37 22.34 38.12
CA SER A 3 -33.19 20.96 37.65
C SER A 3 -32.90 20.84 36.14
N LYS A 4 -33.49 21.70 35.29
CA LYS A 4 -33.28 21.66 33.83
C LYS A 4 -31.88 22.16 33.42
N THR A 5 -31.38 23.20 34.08
CA THR A 5 -30.06 23.80 33.79
C THR A 5 -28.92 22.81 34.05
N ASN A 6 -28.99 22.03 35.12
CA ASN A 6 -27.96 21.01 35.40
C ASN A 6 -27.97 19.89 34.35
N LYS A 7 -29.15 19.44 33.89
CA LYS A 7 -29.25 18.44 32.82
C LYS A 7 -28.66 18.92 31.50
N LEU A 8 -28.92 20.17 31.11
CA LEU A 8 -28.30 20.77 29.91
C LEU A 8 -26.78 20.90 30.06
N LEU A 9 -26.28 21.23 31.26
CA LEU A 9 -24.85 21.34 31.53
C LEU A 9 -24.15 19.98 31.44
N PHE A 10 -24.76 18.92 31.98
CA PHE A 10 -24.24 17.55 31.87
C PHE A 10 -24.19 17.05 30.43
N ILE A 11 -25.24 17.32 29.64
CA ILE A 11 -25.27 16.96 28.21
C ILE A 11 -24.16 17.70 27.45
N GLY A 12 -23.93 18.98 27.75
CA GLY A 12 -22.85 19.76 27.16
C GLY A 12 -21.45 19.19 27.46
N ILE A 13 -21.20 18.74 28.69
CA ILE A 13 -19.92 18.15 29.10
C ILE A 13 -19.70 16.79 28.43
N ILE A 14 -20.74 15.97 28.29
CA ILE A 14 -20.66 14.67 27.60
C ILE A 14 -20.32 14.87 26.13
N ILE A 15 -20.96 15.83 25.46
CA ILE A 15 -20.68 16.14 24.05
C ILE A 15 -19.23 16.63 23.89
N LEU A 16 -18.76 17.52 24.78
CA LEU A 16 -17.37 17.99 24.77
C LEU A 16 -16.36 16.85 25.00
N GLY A 17 -16.66 15.94 25.92
CA GLY A 17 -15.85 14.76 26.18
C GLY A 17 -15.82 13.79 25.01
N CYS A 18 -16.97 13.56 24.35
CA CYS A 18 -17.07 12.74 23.14
C CYS A 18 -16.30 13.35 21.97
N LEU A 19 -16.37 14.67 21.78
CA LEU A 19 -15.64 15.38 20.72
C LEU A 19 -14.13 15.41 20.98
N ALA A 20 -13.70 15.62 22.22
CA ALA A 20 -12.30 15.56 22.60
C ALA A 20 -11.75 14.12 22.50
N GLY A 21 -12.50 13.13 22.97
CA GLY A 21 -12.13 11.72 22.90
C GLY A 21 -12.12 11.17 21.48
N SER A 22 -13.09 11.55 20.65
CA SER A 22 -13.06 11.21 19.22
C SER A 22 -11.90 11.90 18.53
N TYR A 23 -11.64 13.19 18.77
CA TYR A 23 -10.48 13.90 18.21
C TYR A 23 -9.14 13.25 18.62
N PHE A 24 -9.01 12.82 19.88
CA PHE A 24 -7.84 12.10 20.40
C PHE A 24 -7.69 10.69 19.82
N LEU A 25 -8.79 10.03 19.46
CA LEU A 25 -8.79 8.76 18.74
C LEU A 25 -8.52 8.95 17.23
N TYR A 26 -8.98 10.06 16.65
CA TYR A 26 -8.76 10.41 15.26
C TYR A 26 -7.28 10.73 14.97
N SER A 27 -6.54 11.29 15.93
CA SER A 27 -5.09 11.52 15.78
C SER A 27 -4.26 10.25 15.58
N GLU A 28 -4.76 9.07 15.95
CA GLU A 28 -4.10 7.78 15.74
C GLU A 28 -4.39 7.16 14.35
N ILE A 29 -5.30 7.75 13.56
CA ILE A 29 -5.86 7.12 12.34
C ILE A 29 -5.22 7.63 11.04
N GLU A 30 -4.50 8.76 11.02
CA GLU A 30 -3.85 9.25 9.78
C GLU A 30 -2.64 8.42 9.32
N GLU A 31 -2.18 7.46 10.12
CA GLU A 31 -1.16 6.47 9.72
C GLU A 31 -1.72 5.07 9.47
N ILE A 32 -3.01 4.90 9.16
CA ILE A 32 -3.43 3.68 8.45
C ILE A 32 -2.89 3.76 7.02
N LYS A 33 -1.59 3.55 6.90
CA LYS A 33 -0.84 3.38 5.66
C LYS A 33 -1.58 2.30 4.86
N TYR A 34 -2.34 2.72 3.85
CA TYR A 34 -3.05 1.82 2.94
C TYR A 34 -2.01 1.06 2.11
N THR A 35 -1.42 0.05 2.73
CA THR A 35 -0.50 -0.89 2.09
C THR A 35 -1.36 -1.86 1.30
N SER A 36 -1.20 -1.85 -0.02
CA SER A 36 -1.91 -2.76 -0.91
C SER A 36 -1.59 -4.23 -0.57
N GLN A 37 -2.49 -5.16 -0.88
CA GLN A 37 -2.24 -6.59 -0.67
C GLN A 37 -0.94 -7.06 -1.33
N LYS A 38 -0.62 -6.55 -2.53
CA LYS A 38 0.63 -6.86 -3.23
C LYS A 38 1.87 -6.27 -2.57
N GLU A 39 1.73 -5.11 -1.94
CA GLU A 39 2.80 -4.50 -1.14
C GLU A 39 3.12 -5.38 0.08
N LYS A 40 2.08 -5.87 0.79
CA LYS A 40 2.26 -6.84 1.89
C LYS A 40 2.94 -8.11 1.40
N ALA A 41 2.44 -8.67 0.31
CA ALA A 41 2.96 -9.94 -0.22
C ALA A 41 4.41 -9.82 -0.69
N CYS A 42 4.82 -8.66 -1.22
CA CYS A 42 6.22 -8.36 -1.51
C CYS A 42 7.10 -8.43 -0.25
N ILE A 43 6.68 -7.74 0.81
CA ILE A 43 7.41 -7.66 2.08
C ILE A 43 7.48 -9.04 2.75
N GLU A 44 6.36 -9.76 2.81
CA GLU A 44 6.24 -11.10 3.40
C GLU A 44 7.07 -12.14 2.64
N SER A 45 7.30 -11.92 1.34
CA SER A 45 8.19 -12.76 0.53
C SER A 45 9.68 -12.45 0.71
N GLY A 46 10.02 -11.49 1.59
CA GLY A 46 11.39 -11.01 1.80
C GLY A 46 11.88 -10.06 0.72
N GLY A 47 10.98 -9.52 -0.12
CA GLY A 47 11.28 -8.50 -1.11
C GLY A 47 11.26 -7.08 -0.53
N LYS A 48 11.80 -6.13 -1.30
CA LYS A 48 11.80 -4.70 -0.97
C LYS A 48 10.91 -3.93 -1.94
N VAL A 49 10.06 -3.07 -1.40
CA VAL A 49 9.24 -2.17 -2.21
C VAL A 49 10.13 -1.02 -2.69
N ILE A 50 10.31 -0.90 -4.00
CA ILE A 50 11.07 0.20 -4.62
C ILE A 50 10.22 0.89 -5.68
N TYR A 51 10.61 2.10 -6.07
CA TYR A 51 9.97 2.84 -7.16
C TYR A 51 10.85 2.79 -8.41
N ILE A 52 10.24 2.53 -9.55
CA ILE A 52 10.89 2.67 -10.86
C ILE A 52 10.05 3.55 -11.78
N THR A 53 10.68 4.11 -12.80
CA THR A 53 9.98 4.81 -13.87
C THR A 53 9.66 3.83 -14.99
N CYS A 54 8.38 3.69 -15.33
CA CYS A 54 7.92 2.97 -16.51
C CYS A 54 7.31 3.92 -17.53
N TYR A 55 7.53 3.61 -18.80
CA TYR A 55 6.94 4.35 -19.91
C TYR A 55 5.59 3.75 -20.32
N CYS A 56 5.41 2.43 -20.12
CA CYS A 56 4.12 1.76 -20.27
C CYS A 56 3.17 2.07 -19.14
N LYS A 57 1.88 2.30 -19.47
CA LYS A 57 0.61 1.71 -18.92
C LYS A 57 0.61 0.62 -17.79
N THR A 58 1.58 0.51 -16.89
CA THR A 58 1.73 -0.55 -15.87
C THR A 58 1.20 -0.15 -14.48
N LYS A 59 0.53 -1.08 -13.79
CA LYS A 59 0.09 -0.91 -12.40
C LYS A 59 1.22 -1.24 -11.42
N ASP A 60 1.11 -0.72 -10.19
CA ASP A 60 1.98 -1.11 -9.09
C ASP A 60 2.03 -2.63 -8.88
N PHE A 61 3.20 -3.12 -8.50
CA PHE A 61 3.51 -4.54 -8.30
C PHE A 61 3.18 -5.42 -9.52
N PRO A 62 3.75 -5.10 -10.71
CA PRO A 62 3.64 -5.95 -11.88
C PRO A 62 4.40 -7.26 -11.66
N ASN A 63 4.09 -8.27 -12.48
CA ASN A 63 4.88 -9.49 -12.52
C ASN A 63 6.25 -9.20 -13.18
N THR A 64 7.30 -9.10 -12.38
CA THR A 64 8.68 -8.81 -12.85
C THR A 64 9.41 -10.06 -13.37
N CYS A 65 8.76 -11.22 -13.31
CA CYS A 65 9.24 -12.44 -13.96
C CYS A 65 8.94 -12.46 -15.46
N LEU A 66 7.93 -11.72 -15.92
CA LEU A 66 7.61 -11.58 -17.33
C LEU A 66 8.55 -10.55 -17.96
N GLU A 67 9.05 -10.86 -19.16
CA GLU A 67 9.75 -9.86 -19.95
C GLU A 67 8.80 -8.72 -20.35
N GLY A 68 9.34 -7.51 -20.39
CA GLY A 68 8.63 -6.34 -20.88
C GLY A 68 7.54 -5.77 -19.98
N TYR A 69 7.51 -6.10 -18.69
CA TYR A 69 6.59 -5.51 -17.69
C TYR A 69 6.62 -3.96 -17.62
N CYS A 70 7.66 -3.34 -18.19
CA CYS A 70 7.91 -1.90 -18.17
C CYS A 70 8.38 -1.36 -19.54
N SER A 71 8.44 -2.21 -20.58
CA SER A 71 9.01 -1.81 -21.89
C SER A 71 7.91 -1.38 -22.87
N CYS A 72 7.76 -0.07 -23.03
CA CYS A 72 6.97 0.56 -24.09
C CYS A 72 7.83 1.59 -24.79
N GLN A 73 7.26 2.19 -25.82
CA GLN A 73 7.93 3.19 -26.61
C GLN A 73 8.28 4.43 -25.76
N PRO A 74 9.53 4.94 -25.84
CA PRO A 74 10.07 5.94 -24.92
C PRO A 74 9.50 7.36 -25.12
N TRP A 75 8.60 7.55 -26.09
CA TRP A 75 7.94 8.85 -26.30
C TRP A 75 6.74 9.07 -25.36
N GLU A 76 6.28 8.04 -24.65
CA GLU A 76 5.27 8.22 -23.62
C GLU A 76 5.87 8.88 -22.37
N PRO A 77 5.13 9.73 -21.64
CA PRO A 77 5.61 10.28 -20.39
C PRO A 77 5.84 9.15 -19.39
N GLY A 78 7.09 9.00 -18.92
CA GLY A 78 7.44 8.03 -17.89
C GLY A 78 6.76 8.36 -16.56
N TYR A 79 6.32 7.36 -15.84
CA TYR A 79 5.67 7.52 -14.55
C TYR A 79 6.20 6.53 -13.53
N LYS A 80 6.12 6.94 -12.26
CA LYS A 80 6.64 6.15 -11.16
C LYS A 80 5.62 5.11 -10.75
N ILE A 81 6.05 3.85 -10.72
CA ILE A 81 5.30 2.75 -10.15
C ILE A 81 6.09 2.11 -9.02
N LYS A 82 5.39 1.48 -8.09
CA LYS A 82 5.99 0.57 -7.11
C LYS A 82 6.24 -0.79 -7.75
N ILE A 83 7.41 -1.37 -7.49
CA ILE A 83 7.72 -2.75 -7.82
C ILE A 83 8.25 -3.49 -6.59
N CYS A 84 8.23 -4.82 -6.67
CA CYS A 84 8.87 -5.67 -5.68
C CYS A 84 10.26 -6.10 -6.16
N ASP A 85 11.30 -5.61 -5.50
CA ASP A 85 12.67 -6.09 -5.67
C ASP A 85 12.89 -7.33 -4.81
N CYS A 86 12.99 -8.49 -5.46
CA CYS A 86 13.21 -9.77 -4.81
C CYS A 86 14.68 -10.13 -4.62
N GLY A 87 15.61 -9.26 -5.02
CA GLY A 87 17.04 -9.52 -5.02
C GLY A 87 17.51 -10.41 -6.18
N HIS A 88 18.80 -10.80 -6.12
CA HIS A 88 19.46 -11.55 -7.20
C HIS A 88 18.78 -12.91 -7.46
N ASP A 89 18.73 -13.32 -8.73
CA ASP A 89 18.13 -14.57 -9.25
C ASP A 89 16.64 -14.81 -8.93
N LYS A 90 15.95 -13.80 -8.40
CA LYS A 90 14.52 -13.87 -8.08
C LYS A 90 13.74 -12.83 -8.86
N CYS A 91 12.44 -13.00 -8.87
CA CYS A 91 11.49 -12.05 -9.45
C CYS A 91 10.15 -12.17 -8.71
N PHE A 92 9.31 -11.16 -8.87
CA PHE A 92 7.98 -11.13 -8.29
C PHE A 92 6.98 -11.65 -9.32
N ASP A 93 6.27 -12.73 -9.03
CA ASP A 93 5.29 -13.33 -9.94
C ASP A 93 3.93 -12.60 -9.95
N GLY A 94 3.81 -11.52 -9.19
CA GLY A 94 2.58 -10.77 -8.98
C GLY A 94 1.94 -11.03 -7.62
N GLU A 95 2.38 -12.09 -6.93
CA GLU A 95 1.94 -12.48 -5.58
C GLU A 95 3.11 -12.64 -4.61
N ARG A 96 4.25 -13.18 -5.06
CA ARG A 96 5.40 -13.48 -4.20
C ARG A 96 6.74 -13.47 -4.93
N CYS A 97 7.81 -13.41 -4.16
CA CYS A 97 9.16 -13.59 -4.69
C CYS A 97 9.45 -15.06 -4.96
N VAL A 98 9.77 -15.36 -6.22
CA VAL A 98 10.07 -16.70 -6.71
C VAL A 98 11.42 -16.76 -7.39
N ASN A 99 11.98 -17.96 -7.47
CA ASN A 99 13.28 -18.20 -8.08
C ASN A 99 13.14 -18.23 -9.61
N ARG A 100 13.83 -17.35 -10.32
CA ARG A 100 13.67 -17.17 -11.78
C ARG A 100 14.01 -18.45 -12.55
N SER A 101 15.02 -19.19 -12.07
CA SER A 101 15.44 -20.50 -12.58
C SER A 101 14.32 -21.57 -12.56
N LYS A 102 13.40 -21.52 -11.58
CA LYS A 102 12.28 -22.46 -11.47
C LYS A 102 11.15 -22.13 -12.45
N ILE A 103 10.98 -20.86 -12.83
CA ILE A 103 9.96 -20.43 -13.80
C ILE A 103 10.36 -20.86 -15.21
N LEU A 104 11.60 -20.62 -15.61
CA LEU A 104 12.08 -20.95 -16.96
C LEU A 104 12.02 -22.46 -17.25
N ARG A 105 12.14 -23.32 -16.23
CA ARG A 105 11.99 -24.77 -16.36
C ARG A 105 10.55 -25.25 -16.55
N ARG A 106 9.53 -24.40 -16.36
CA ARG A 106 8.12 -24.75 -16.58
C ARG A 106 7.61 -24.38 -17.98
N ILE A 107 8.41 -23.64 -18.75
CA ILE A 107 8.05 -23.13 -20.09
C ILE A 107 8.75 -23.96 -21.19
N LYS A 108 9.62 -24.91 -20.81
CA LYS A 108 10.36 -25.80 -21.71
C LYS A 108 9.80 -27.21 -21.60
#